data_AF-A0A8T3CRL9-F1
#
_entry.id   AF-A0A8T3CRL9-F1
#
_cell.length_a   1.000
_cell.length_b   1.000
_cell.length_c   1.000
_cell.angle_alpha   90.00
_cell.angle_beta   90.00
_cell.angle_gamma   90.00
#
_symmetry.space_group_name_H-M   'P 1'
#
loop_
_entity.id
_entity.type
_entity.pdbx_description
1 polymer ?
#
loop_
_entity_poly.entity_id
_entity_poly.type
_entity_poly.pdbx_seq_one_letter_code
_entity_poly.pdbx_strand_id
1 'polypeptide(L)'
;MRSGESFTPGRSTDLAVIDPRRVPVMRVFRSGAGTFLCELKGAGTQWSEPQWKTEDEEGRPELLLPDVEKFVNEHGDFIQSSILPLDDEIPDLICFSRHETGLIIQTRIKQHSSFVSLCQVLLYFGPLTAVLLLVTVTAGGTWAWRQRNQVMDKNDAA
;
A
#
# COMPACT_ATOMS: atom_id res chain seq x y z
N MET A 1 -38.55 -12.96 43.62
CA MET A 1 -38.99 -12.40 42.32
C MET A 1 -37.87 -12.65 41.30
N ARG A 2 -38.22 -13.33 40.19
CA ARG A 2 -37.52 -13.40 38.88
C ARG A 2 -37.23 -11.96 38.35
N SER A 3 -36.36 -11.65 37.40
CA SER A 3 -35.48 -12.35 36.44
C SER A 3 -34.67 -11.24 35.74
N GLY A 4 -33.47 -11.55 35.24
CA GLY A 4 -32.77 -10.69 34.29
C GLY A 4 -31.40 -11.19 33.83
N GLU A 5 -31.18 -12.51 33.74
CA GLU A 5 -30.08 -13.06 32.94
C GLU A 5 -30.47 -13.05 31.46
N SER A 6 -29.62 -12.52 30.60
CA SER A 6 -29.69 -12.66 29.15
C SER A 6 -28.40 -13.33 28.67
N PHE A 7 -28.57 -14.48 28.02
CA PHE A 7 -27.53 -15.48 27.75
C PHE A 7 -26.55 -15.12 26.63
N THR A 8 -25.33 -15.57 26.88
CA THR A 8 -24.14 -15.90 26.08
C THR A 8 -24.25 -16.01 24.54
N PRO A 9 -23.15 -15.70 23.80
CA PRO A 9 -23.06 -15.99 22.37
C PRO A 9 -23.19 -17.51 22.17
N GLY A 10 -24.24 -17.89 21.44
CA GLY A 10 -24.46 -19.27 21.02
C GLY A 10 -23.29 -19.76 20.17
N ARG A 11 -22.88 -21.01 20.42
CA ARG A 11 -21.92 -21.75 19.61
C ARG A 11 -22.52 -21.99 18.21
N SER A 12 -22.21 -21.11 17.26
CA SER A 12 -22.40 -21.43 15.84
C SER A 12 -21.42 -22.54 15.49
N THR A 13 -21.95 -23.68 15.04
CA THR A 13 -21.16 -24.74 14.45
C THR A 13 -21.35 -24.59 12.95
N ASP A 14 -20.61 -23.70 12.32
CA ASP A 14 -20.70 -23.50 10.88
C ASP A 14 -20.00 -24.65 10.17
N LEU A 15 -20.80 -25.67 9.85
CA LEU A 15 -20.47 -26.69 8.87
C LEU A 15 -20.51 -26.04 7.47
N ALA A 16 -19.55 -25.17 7.18
CA ALA A 16 -19.31 -24.73 5.82
C ALA A 16 -18.75 -25.93 5.05
N VAL A 17 -19.45 -26.38 4.01
CA VAL A 17 -18.93 -27.35 3.04
C VAL A 17 -17.85 -26.63 2.25
N ILE A 18 -16.63 -26.63 2.79
CA ILE A 18 -15.45 -26.06 2.15
C ILE A 18 -14.90 -27.15 1.25
N ASP A 19 -14.94 -26.94 -0.06
CA ASP A 19 -14.29 -27.84 -1.01
C ASP A 19 -12.77 -27.87 -0.69
N PRO A 20 -12.24 -28.99 -0.18
CA PRO A 20 -10.83 -29.08 0.24
C PRO A 20 -9.86 -28.96 -0.94
N ARG A 21 -10.37 -28.93 -2.19
CA ARG A 21 -9.56 -28.75 -3.40
C ARG A 21 -9.42 -27.30 -3.82
N ARG A 22 -10.18 -26.36 -3.26
CA ARG A 22 -10.04 -24.93 -3.57
C ARG A 22 -8.85 -24.34 -2.82
N VAL A 23 -7.88 -23.84 -3.57
CA VAL A 23 -6.80 -23.01 -3.03
C VAL A 23 -7.43 -21.71 -2.53
N PRO A 24 -7.26 -21.33 -1.25
CA PRO A 24 -7.84 -20.10 -0.74
C PRO A 24 -7.14 -18.89 -1.35
N VAL A 25 -7.86 -17.77 -1.39
CA VAL A 25 -7.35 -16.53 -1.95
C VAL A 25 -6.99 -15.59 -0.81
N MET A 26 -5.73 -15.17 -0.77
CA MET A 26 -5.24 -14.16 0.17
C MET A 26 -5.25 -12.77 -0.48
N ARG A 27 -5.77 -11.77 0.23
CA ARG A 27 -5.74 -10.36 -0.18
C ARG A 27 -5.32 -9.50 0.99
N VAL A 28 -4.66 -8.39 0.67
CA VAL A 28 -4.19 -7.45 1.67
C VAL A 28 -4.64 -6.04 1.30
N PHE A 29 -5.19 -5.34 2.28
CA PHE A 29 -5.69 -3.98 2.18
C PHE A 29 -4.94 -3.10 3.16
N ARG A 30 -4.66 -1.86 2.75
CA ARG A 30 -4.12 -0.81 3.63
C ARG A 30 -5.18 0.28 3.78
N SER A 31 -5.53 0.59 5.03
CA SER A 31 -6.29 1.78 5.38
C SER A 31 -5.38 3.01 5.37
N GLY A 32 -5.95 4.17 5.08
CA GLY A 32 -5.22 5.45 5.12
C GLY A 32 -4.69 5.83 6.51
N ALA A 33 -5.13 5.13 7.57
CA ALA A 33 -4.72 5.34 8.95
C ALA A 33 -3.63 4.36 9.45
N GLY A 34 -2.86 3.72 8.55
CA GLY A 34 -1.78 2.79 8.94
C GLY A 34 -2.27 1.39 9.36
N THR A 35 -3.56 1.11 9.26
CA THR A 35 -4.10 -0.23 9.54
C THR A 35 -4.01 -1.13 8.32
N PHE A 36 -3.47 -2.33 8.51
CA PHE A 36 -3.43 -3.37 7.48
C PHE A 36 -4.47 -4.45 7.78
N LEU A 37 -5.18 -4.89 6.74
CA LEU A 37 -6.14 -5.99 6.81
C LEU A 37 -5.71 -7.07 5.83
N CYS A 38 -5.52 -8.28 6.33
CA CYS A 38 -5.29 -9.46 5.49
C CYS A 38 -6.51 -10.37 5.54
N GLU A 39 -7.10 -10.65 4.38
CA GLU A 39 -8.24 -11.54 4.25
C GLU A 39 -7.84 -12.82 3.54
N LEU A 40 -8.22 -13.95 4.11
CA LEU A 40 -8.07 -15.28 3.54
C LEU A 40 -9.46 -15.85 3.26
N LYS A 41 -9.83 -15.89 1.98
CA LYS A 41 -11.15 -16.31 1.51
C LYS A 41 -11.13 -17.75 1.00
N GLY A 42 -12.13 -18.53 1.40
CA GLY A 42 -12.30 -19.93 0.98
C GLY A 42 -11.35 -20.89 1.70
N ALA A 43 -10.78 -20.47 2.84
CA ALA A 43 -9.90 -21.30 3.64
C ALA A 43 -10.68 -22.33 4.46
N GLY A 44 -10.33 -23.60 4.30
CA GLY A 44 -10.77 -24.69 5.18
C GLY A 44 -10.24 -24.58 6.60
N THR A 45 -10.72 -25.44 7.49
CA THR A 45 -10.14 -25.61 8.84
C THR A 45 -8.69 -26.09 8.84
N GLN A 46 -8.21 -26.62 7.70
CA GLN A 46 -6.83 -27.07 7.51
C GLN A 46 -5.84 -25.93 7.25
N TRP A 47 -6.33 -24.70 7.10
CA TRP A 47 -5.49 -23.50 6.98
C TRP A 47 -5.41 -22.79 8.34
N SER A 48 -4.20 -22.41 8.72
CA SER A 48 -3.97 -21.55 9.87
C SER A 48 -4.59 -20.17 9.65
N GLU A 49 -4.84 -19.49 10.76
CA GLU A 49 -5.20 -18.07 10.74
C GLU A 49 -4.15 -17.25 9.97
N PRO A 50 -4.55 -16.15 9.32
CA PRO A 50 -3.60 -15.26 8.67
C PRO A 50 -2.72 -14.58 9.72
N GLN A 51 -1.43 -14.75 9.58
CA GLN A 51 -0.40 -14.23 10.48
C GLN A 51 0.43 -13.18 9.76
N TRP A 52 0.99 -12.26 10.55
CA TRP A 52 1.84 -11.21 10.04
C TRP A 52 3.28 -11.43 10.49
N LYS A 53 4.21 -11.16 9.58
CA LYS A 53 5.63 -11.03 9.90
C LYS A 53 6.23 -9.84 9.19
N THR A 54 7.24 -9.26 9.81
CA THR A 54 8.17 -8.32 9.17
C THR A 54 9.54 -8.97 9.07
N GLU A 55 10.41 -8.42 8.23
CA GLU A 55 11.84 -8.74 8.22
C GLU A 55 12.57 -7.58 8.91
N ASP A 56 13.43 -7.87 9.90
CA ASP A 56 14.30 -6.86 10.53
C ASP A 56 15.43 -6.42 9.57
N GLU A 57 16.28 -5.47 9.98
CA GLU A 57 17.41 -5.00 9.15
C GLU A 57 18.41 -6.13 8.82
N GLU A 58 18.45 -7.17 9.64
CA GLU A 58 19.25 -8.38 9.42
C GLU A 58 18.51 -9.47 8.62
N GLY A 59 17.29 -9.22 8.17
CA GLY A 59 16.46 -10.15 7.40
C GLY A 59 15.85 -11.29 8.21
N ARG A 60 15.86 -11.20 9.55
CA ARG A 60 15.22 -12.16 10.44
C ARG A 60 13.71 -11.90 10.50
N PRO A 61 12.89 -12.95 10.42
CA PRO A 61 11.44 -12.78 10.50
C PRO A 61 11.02 -12.50 11.94
N GLU A 62 10.31 -11.40 12.14
CA GLU A 62 9.65 -11.07 13.40
C GLU A 62 8.13 -11.26 13.24
N LEU A 63 7.53 -12.06 14.12
CA LEU A 63 6.09 -12.29 14.12
C LEU A 63 5.37 -11.14 14.81
N LEU A 64 4.34 -10.62 14.16
CA LEU A 64 3.49 -9.57 14.70
C LEU A 64 2.21 -10.21 15.23
N LEU A 65 1.63 -9.61 16.27
CA LEU A 65 0.42 -10.09 16.94
C LEU A 65 -0.79 -9.32 16.41
N PRO A 66 -1.54 -9.87 15.43
CA PRO A 66 -2.74 -9.24 14.93
C PRO A 66 -3.98 -9.59 15.75
N ASP A 67 -5.02 -8.79 15.56
CA ASP A 67 -6.38 -9.18 15.88
C ASP A 67 -6.95 -10.05 14.75
N VAL A 68 -7.46 -11.23 15.09
CA VAL A 68 -7.98 -12.19 14.11
C VAL A 68 -9.49 -12.35 14.26
N GLU A 69 -10.20 -12.25 13.14
CA GLU A 69 -11.64 -12.44 13.04
C GLU A 69 -11.97 -13.55 12.03
N LYS A 70 -13.07 -14.28 12.29
CA LYS A 70 -13.56 -15.33 11.40
C LYS A 70 -15.04 -15.16 11.20
N PHE A 71 -15.48 -15.18 9.95
CA PHE A 71 -16.89 -15.03 9.61
C PHE A 71 -17.21 -15.74 8.29
N VAL A 72 -18.49 -15.96 8.06
CA VAL A 72 -19.00 -16.46 6.78
C VAL A 72 -19.68 -15.28 6.09
N ASN A 73 -19.31 -15.01 4.84
CA ASN A 73 -19.96 -13.94 4.08
C ASN A 73 -21.37 -14.33 3.60
N GLU A 74 -22.10 -13.37 3.04
CA GLU A 74 -23.45 -13.60 2.49
C GLU A 74 -23.51 -14.65 1.37
N HIS A 75 -22.37 -14.98 0.76
CA HIS A 75 -22.23 -15.96 -0.31
C HIS A 75 -21.89 -17.37 0.22
N GLY A 76 -21.80 -17.54 1.54
CA GLY A 76 -21.43 -18.81 2.18
C GLY A 76 -19.92 -19.11 2.16
N ASP A 77 -19.08 -18.15 1.76
CA ASP A 77 -17.63 -18.32 1.81
C ASP A 77 -17.13 -18.08 3.23
N PHE A 78 -16.32 -19.01 3.72
CA PHE A 78 -15.57 -18.83 4.96
C PHE A 78 -14.41 -17.84 4.74
N ILE A 79 -14.35 -16.81 5.58
CA ILE A 79 -13.34 -15.75 5.54
C ILE A 79 -12.65 -15.69 6.91
N GLN A 80 -11.32 -15.70 6.88
CA GLN A 80 -10.48 -15.40 8.02
C GLN A 80 -9.78 -14.07 7.76
N SER A 81 -9.89 -13.14 8.71
CA SER A 81 -9.34 -11.79 8.59
C SER A 81 -8.35 -11.52 9.72
N SER A 82 -7.28 -10.81 9.41
CA SER A 82 -6.21 -10.48 10.36
C SER A 82 -5.88 -9.01 10.23
N ILE A 83 -6.12 -8.25 11.29
CA ILE A 83 -5.99 -6.81 11.35
C ILE A 83 -4.73 -6.47 12.15
N LEU A 84 -3.90 -5.62 11.55
CA LEU A 84 -2.64 -5.18 12.15
C LEU A 84 -2.56 -3.65 12.11
N PRO A 85 -2.75 -2.96 13.24
CA PRO A 85 -2.45 -1.55 13.35
C PRO A 85 -0.94 -1.35 13.40
N LEU A 86 -0.41 -0.53 12.50
CA LEU A 86 1.01 -0.23 12.40
C LEU A 86 1.22 1.26 12.22
N ASP A 87 2.21 1.81 12.89
CA ASP A 87 2.70 3.16 12.58
C ASP A 87 3.43 3.15 11.23
N ASP A 88 3.39 4.27 10.51
CA ASP A 88 3.65 4.39 9.06
C ASP A 88 5.08 3.99 8.56
N GLU A 89 5.94 3.43 9.42
CA GLU A 89 7.38 3.27 9.18
C GLU A 89 7.89 1.82 8.98
N ILE A 90 7.05 0.78 8.95
CA ILE A 90 7.57 -0.60 8.75
C ILE A 90 7.62 -0.98 7.26
N PRO A 91 8.82 -1.22 6.68
CA PRO A 91 9.02 -1.17 5.24
C PRO A 91 8.66 -2.46 4.47
N ASP A 92 8.67 -3.63 5.12
CA ASP A 92 8.42 -4.93 4.46
C ASP A 92 7.51 -5.83 5.31
N LEU A 93 6.20 -5.77 5.04
CA LEU A 93 5.19 -6.51 5.79
C LEU A 93 4.70 -7.72 4.98
N ILE A 94 4.62 -8.89 5.61
CA ILE A 94 4.19 -10.12 4.96
C ILE A 94 3.01 -10.70 5.75
N CYS A 95 1.86 -10.83 5.10
CA CYS A 95 0.78 -11.68 5.59
C CYS A 95 0.97 -13.10 5.03
N PHE A 96 0.80 -14.12 5.87
CA PHE A 96 0.89 -15.52 5.45
C PHE A 96 -0.09 -16.44 6.20
N SER A 97 -0.43 -17.56 5.59
CA SER A 97 -1.21 -18.65 6.19
C SER A 97 -0.63 -19.98 5.73
N ARG A 98 -0.68 -20.97 6.61
CA ARG A 98 -0.07 -22.29 6.41
C ARG A 98 -1.16 -23.37 6.41
N HIS A 99 -1.08 -24.26 5.42
CA HIS A 99 -1.88 -25.47 5.36
C HIS A 99 -1.25 -26.59 6.21
N GLU A 100 -2.06 -27.52 6.72
CA GLU A 100 -1.59 -28.71 7.47
C GLU A 100 -0.57 -29.56 6.68
N THR A 101 -0.65 -29.57 5.35
CA THR A 101 0.33 -30.27 4.48
C THR A 101 1.66 -29.54 4.31
N GLY A 102 1.81 -28.34 4.87
CA GLY A 102 3.00 -27.51 4.75
C GLY A 102 2.99 -26.49 3.60
N LEU A 103 1.91 -26.42 2.81
CA LEU A 103 1.74 -25.35 1.83
C LEU A 103 1.62 -23.98 2.52
N ILE A 104 2.23 -22.95 1.96
CA ILE A 104 2.19 -21.59 2.49
C ILE A 104 1.66 -20.66 1.41
N ILE A 105 0.65 -19.86 1.75
CA ILE A 105 0.22 -18.72 0.95
C ILE A 105 0.66 -17.47 1.67
N GLN A 106 1.31 -16.56 0.94
CA GLN A 106 1.78 -15.31 1.50
C GLN A 106 1.62 -14.16 0.50
N THR A 107 1.39 -12.97 1.02
CA THR A 107 1.35 -11.72 0.26
C THR A 107 2.33 -10.75 0.93
N ARG A 108 3.30 -10.25 0.15
CA ARG A 108 4.27 -9.26 0.62
C ARG A 108 3.81 -7.86 0.21
N ILE A 109 3.78 -6.96 1.17
CA ILE A 109 3.59 -5.52 0.97
C ILE A 109 4.97 -4.89 1.06
N LYS A 110 5.41 -4.27 -0.03
CA LYS A 110 6.60 -3.42 -0.02
C LYS A 110 6.15 -1.98 0.08
N GLN A 111 6.67 -1.23 1.03
CA GLN A 111 6.43 0.21 1.08
C GLN A 111 7.08 0.86 -0.14
N HIS A 112 6.27 1.43 -1.02
CA HIS A 112 6.77 2.20 -2.15
C HIS A 112 7.42 3.48 -1.60
N SER A 113 8.75 3.50 -1.54
CA SER A 113 9.51 4.66 -1.08
C SER A 113 9.09 5.90 -1.87
N SER A 114 8.70 6.96 -1.15
CA SER A 114 8.35 8.29 -1.68
C SER A 114 9.48 8.91 -2.52
N PHE A 115 10.70 8.41 -2.38
CA PHE A 115 11.86 8.81 -3.17
C PHE A 115 11.67 8.57 -4.67
N VAL A 116 10.99 7.48 -5.06
CA VAL A 116 10.70 7.17 -6.47
C VAL A 116 9.75 8.22 -7.07
N SER A 117 8.79 8.71 -6.27
CA SER A 117 7.85 9.75 -6.68
C SER A 117 8.55 11.10 -6.84
N LEU A 118 9.47 11.47 -5.96
CA LEU A 118 10.23 12.72 -6.06
C LEU A 118 11.15 12.73 -7.30
N CYS A 119 11.84 11.62 -7.58
CA CYS A 119 12.67 11.49 -8.79
C CYS A 119 11.85 11.61 -10.07
N GLN A 120 10.64 11.02 -10.13
CA GLN A 120 9.76 11.17 -11.30
C GLN A 120 9.27 12.61 -11.49
N VAL A 121 8.91 13.30 -10.41
CA VAL A 121 8.52 14.72 -10.46
C VAL A 121 9.70 15.57 -10.92
N LEU A 122 10.90 15.38 -10.37
CA LEU A 122 12.11 16.11 -10.78
C LEU A 122 12.51 15.84 -12.24
N LEU A 123 12.38 14.60 -12.71
CA LEU A 123 12.64 14.26 -14.12
C LEU A 123 11.64 14.91 -15.08
N TYR A 124 10.41 15.16 -14.65
CA TYR A 124 9.39 15.79 -15.48
C TYR A 124 9.50 17.33 -15.46
N PHE A 125 9.64 17.93 -14.27
CA PHE A 125 9.71 19.39 -14.12
C PHE A 125 11.11 19.97 -14.39
N GLY A 126 12.17 19.18 -14.22
CA GLY A 126 13.55 19.58 -14.52
C GLY A 126 13.74 20.11 -15.96
N PRO A 127 13.43 19.33 -17.02
CA PRO A 127 13.59 19.80 -18.40
C PRO A 127 12.66 20.98 -18.73
N LEU A 128 11.43 21.01 -18.19
CA LEU A 128 10.50 22.13 -18.39
C LEU A 128 11.06 23.45 -17.84
N THR A 129 11.62 23.43 -16.63
CA THR A 129 12.25 24.62 -16.04
C THR A 129 13.50 25.05 -16.81
N ALA A 130 14.32 24.10 -17.27
CA ALA A 130 15.48 24.40 -18.11
C ALA A 130 15.09 25.07 -19.44
N VAL A 131 14.05 24.57 -20.12
CA VAL A 131 13.53 25.18 -21.36
C VAL A 131 13.01 26.59 -21.10
N LEU A 132 12.24 26.80 -20.04
CA LEU A 132 11.72 28.13 -19.69
C LEU A 132 12.85 29.13 -19.44
N LEU A 133 13.89 28.74 -18.70
CA LEU A 133 15.07 29.58 -18.46
C LEU A 133 15.77 29.96 -19.76
N LEU A 134 15.94 29.00 -20.67
CA LEU A 134 16.60 29.20 -21.96
C LEU A 134 15.80 30.16 -22.85
N VAL A 135 14.47 30.05 -22.84
CA VAL A 135 13.57 30.98 -23.53
C VAL A 135 13.68 32.38 -22.94
N THR A 136 13.70 32.54 -21.61
CA THR A 136 13.87 33.87 -21.00
C THR A 136 15.22 34.52 -21.32
N VAL A 137 16.32 33.76 -21.33
CA VAL A 137 17.65 34.30 -21.65
C VAL A 137 17.73 34.73 -23.12
N THR A 138 17.20 33.91 -24.04
CA THR A 138 17.21 34.24 -25.47
C THR A 138 16.28 35.42 -25.81
N ALA A 139 15.09 35.48 -25.21
CA ALA A 139 14.19 36.62 -25.35
C ALA A 139 14.79 37.90 -24.77
N GLY A 140 15.40 37.82 -23.58
CA GLY A 140 16.10 38.96 -22.96
C GLY A 140 17.27 39.45 -23.80
N GLY A 141 18.10 38.54 -24.31
CA GLY A 141 19.24 38.86 -25.16
C GLY A 141 18.83 39.52 -26.48
N THR A 142 17.79 39.02 -27.14
CA THR A 142 17.28 39.61 -28.39
C THR A 142 16.67 41.00 -28.17
N TRP A 143 15.97 41.20 -27.05
CA TRP A 143 15.44 42.51 -26.69
C TRP A 143 16.55 43.53 -26.40
N ALA A 144 17.55 43.14 -25.61
CA ALA A 144 18.70 43.99 -25.30
C ALA A 144 19.52 44.35 -26.55
N TRP A 145 19.71 43.39 -27.46
CA TRP A 145 20.39 43.63 -28.74
C TRP A 145 19.63 44.63 -29.62
N ARG A 146 18.29 44.50 -29.73
CA ARG A 146 17.45 45.46 -30.47
C ARG A 146 17.54 46.87 -29.89
N GLN A 147 17.46 47.00 -28.57
CA GLN A 147 17.58 48.30 -27.89
C GLN A 147 18.92 48.97 -28.19
N ARG A 148 20.02 48.20 -28.15
CA ARG A 148 21.36 48.72 -28.47
C ARG A 148 21.45 49.26 -29.89
N ASN A 149 20.95 48.51 -30.89
CA ASN A 149 21.03 48.96 -32.28
C ASN A 149 20.19 50.22 -32.54
N GLN A 150 19.00 50.33 -31.93
CA GLN A 150 18.18 51.53 -32.06
C GLN A 150 18.83 52.79 -31.46
N VAL A 151 19.68 52.64 -30.44
CA VAL A 151 20.44 53.76 -29.87
C VAL A 151 21.59 54.17 -30.78
N MET A 152 22.29 53.21 -31.42
CA MET A 152 23.38 53.52 -32.35
C MET A 152 22.86 54.22 -33.61
N ASP A 153 21.75 53.73 -34.21
CA ASP A 153 21.14 54.34 -35.39
C ASP A 153 20.69 55.80 -35.15
N LYS A 154 20.33 56.15 -33.91
CA LYS A 154 19.96 57.53 -33.53
C LYS A 154 21.17 58.46 -33.35
N ASN A 155 22.31 57.92 -32.96
CA ASN A 155 23.53 58.70 -32.76
C ASN A 155 24.25 59.01 -34.07
N ASP A 156 24.13 58.14 -35.08
CA ASP A 156 24.71 58.36 -36.41
C ASP A 156 23.86 59.32 -37.29
N ALA A 157 22.61 59.61 -36.87
CA ALA A 157 21.69 60.50 -37.57
C ALA A 157 21.62 61.93 -37.02
N ALA A 158 22.40 62.25 -35.98
CA ALA A 158 22.48 63.57 -35.33
C ALA A 158 23.83 64.25 -35.62
#